data_AF-A0A485A5Q2-F1
#
_entry.id   AF-A0A485A5Q2-F1
#
_cell.length_a   1.000
_cell.length_b   1.000
_cell.length_c   1.000
_cell.angle_alpha   90.00
_cell.angle_beta   90.00
_cell.angle_gamma   90.00
#
_symmetry.space_group_name_H-M   'P 1'
#
loop_
_entity.id
_entity.type
_entity.pdbx_description
1 polymer ?
#
loop_
_entity_poly.entity_id
_entity_poly.type
_entity_poly.pdbx_seq_one_letter_code
_entity_poly.pdbx_strand_id
1 'polypeptide(L)'
;MGIAGWMCYVGGVDEQGQAIEICDPLLPVIQQAVQNSAEGPERVKALLGIEAIFGHDLPQNGRFVDAVTNAWLSLKERGAKATVAAWAQTH
;
A
#
# COMPACT_ATOMS: atom_id res chain seq x y z
N MET A 1 7.86 -1.31 -8.93
CA MET A 1 6.93 -2.12 -8.12
C MET A 1 7.36 -2.07 -6.65
N GLY A 2 7.37 -0.89 -6.03
CA GLY A 2 7.81 -0.73 -4.63
C GLY A 2 6.67 -0.22 -3.74
N ILE A 3 6.11 0.94 -4.08
CA ILE A 3 5.06 1.60 -3.28
C ILE A 3 3.75 0.81 -3.25
N ALA A 4 3.29 0.31 -4.40
CA ALA A 4 2.04 -0.46 -4.45
C ALA A 4 2.15 -1.81 -3.71
N GLY A 5 3.35 -2.40 -3.65
CA GLY A 5 3.62 -3.61 -2.85
C GLY A 5 3.60 -3.31 -1.35
N TRP A 6 4.25 -2.22 -0.95
CA TRP A 6 4.19 -1.70 0.42
C TRP A 6 2.75 -1.38 0.84
N MET A 7 1.93 -0.79 -0.03
CA MET A 7 0.51 -0.51 0.25
C MET A 7 -0.34 -1.78 0.47
N CYS A 8 -0.04 -2.88 -0.24
CA CYS A 8 -0.68 -4.17 0.02
C CYS A 8 -0.25 -4.73 1.38
N TYR A 9 1.04 -4.64 1.70
CA TYR A 9 1.61 -5.11 2.96
C TYR A 9 1.03 -4.37 4.17
N VAL A 10 1.02 -3.03 4.14
CA VAL A 10 0.49 -2.19 5.23
C VAL A 10 -1.03 -2.17 5.34
N GLY A 11 -1.74 -2.76 4.37
CA GLY A 11 -3.15 -3.09 4.49
C GLY A 11 -3.44 -4.05 5.65
N GLY A 12 -2.41 -4.66 6.23
CA GLY A 12 -2.48 -5.39 7.49
C GLY A 12 -3.20 -6.73 7.36
N VAL A 13 -3.47 -7.20 6.15
CA VAL A 13 -4.13 -8.46 5.88
C VAL A 13 -3.37 -9.16 4.76
N ASP A 14 -2.85 -10.35 5.04
CA ASP A 14 -2.19 -11.18 4.03
C ASP A 14 -3.21 -11.77 3.03
N GLU A 15 -2.72 -12.51 2.04
CA GLU A 15 -3.56 -13.17 1.04
C GLU A 15 -4.52 -14.23 1.65
N GLN A 16 -4.35 -14.59 2.93
CA GLN A 16 -5.14 -15.57 3.67
C GLN A 16 -6.11 -14.94 4.69
N GLY A 17 -6.16 -13.61 4.79
CA GLY A 17 -6.98 -12.92 5.78
C GLY A 17 -6.34 -12.77 7.16
N GLN A 18 -5.05 -13.12 7.31
CA GLN A 18 -4.32 -13.01 8.57
C GLN A 18 -3.70 -11.63 8.74
N ALA A 19 -3.72 -11.14 9.98
CA ALA A 19 -3.07 -9.90 10.34
C ALA A 19 -1.56 -10.03 10.19
N ILE A 20 -0.95 -9.17 9.38
CA ILE A 20 0.52 -9.09 9.28
C ILE A 20 1.00 -8.19 10.41
N GLU A 21 1.92 -8.70 11.22
CA GLU A 21 2.63 -7.87 12.21
C GLU A 21 3.70 -7.05 11.48
N ILE A 22 3.53 -5.72 11.51
CA ILE A 22 4.38 -4.78 10.77
C ILE A 22 5.17 -3.96 11.78
N CYS A 23 6.50 -4.04 11.72
CA CYS A 23 7.37 -3.20 12.53
C CYS A 23 7.69 -1.89 11.80
N ASP A 24 6.72 -0.97 11.79
CA ASP A 24 6.88 0.38 11.22
C ASP A 24 6.50 1.45 12.28
N PRO A 25 7.35 2.45 12.56
CA PRO A 25 7.04 3.50 13.53
C PRO A 25 5.83 4.37 13.12
N LEU A 26 5.50 4.42 11.82
CA LEU A 26 4.33 5.09 11.28
C LEU A 26 3.13 4.14 11.14
N LEU A 27 3.24 2.88 11.59
CA LEU A 27 2.14 1.91 11.52
C LEU A 27 0.81 2.45 12.06
N PRO A 28 0.75 3.18 13.20
CA PRO A 28 -0.52 3.73 13.68
C PRO A 28 -1.16 4.70 12.68
N VAL A 29 -0.34 5.56 12.04
CA VAL A 29 -0.80 6.53 11.02
C VAL A 29 -1.27 5.81 9.78
N ILE A 30 -0.53 4.78 9.35
CA ILE A 30 -0.87 3.99 8.18
C ILE A 30 -2.17 3.20 8.42
N GLN A 31 -2.30 2.53 9.56
CA GLN A 31 -3.53 1.82 9.93
C GLN A 31 -4.72 2.76 10.02
N GLN A 32 -4.54 3.95 10.56
CA GLN A 32 -5.60 4.96 10.61
C GLN A 32 -6.02 5.41 9.20
N ALA A 33 -5.07 5.60 8.27
CA ALA A 33 -5.39 5.91 6.88
C ALA A 33 -6.14 4.76 6.18
N VAL A 34 -5.74 3.50 6.46
CA VAL A 34 -6.41 2.30 5.93
C VAL A 34 -7.83 2.15 6.49
N GLN A 35 -8.02 2.33 7.81
CA GLN A 35 -9.32 2.21 8.47
C GLN A 35 -10.31 3.30 8.06
N ASN A 36 -9.80 4.51 7.76
CA ASN A 36 -10.62 5.64 7.33
C ASN A 36 -10.86 5.70 5.82
N SER A 37 -10.43 4.68 5.05
CA SER A 37 -10.60 4.65 3.60
C SER A 37 -11.23 3.35 3.11
N ALA A 38 -12.12 3.50 2.13
CA ALA A 38 -12.64 2.34 1.41
C ALA A 38 -11.51 1.63 0.65
N GLU A 39 -11.63 0.31 0.49
CA GLU A 39 -10.73 -0.45 -0.36
C GLU A 39 -10.77 0.07 -1.82
N GLY A 40 -9.64 -0.02 -2.54
CA GLY A 40 -9.55 0.45 -3.92
C GLY A 40 -8.75 1.77 -4.06
N PRO A 41 -9.06 2.59 -5.08
CA PRO A 41 -8.35 3.85 -5.33
C PRO A 41 -8.37 4.83 -4.14
N GLU A 42 -9.42 4.81 -3.33
CA GLU A 42 -9.55 5.66 -2.13
C GLU A 42 -8.50 5.30 -1.07
N ARG A 43 -8.21 4.01 -0.88
CA ARG A 43 -7.10 3.52 -0.05
C ARG A 43 -5.76 4.07 -0.53
N VAL A 44 -5.53 4.03 -1.84
CA VAL A 44 -4.27 4.50 -2.45
C VAL A 44 -4.10 6.01 -2.20
N LYS A 45 -5.15 6.80 -2.40
CA LYS A 45 -5.13 8.24 -2.12
C LYS A 45 -4.89 8.54 -0.63
N ALA A 46 -5.56 7.82 0.27
CA ALA A 46 -5.40 8.00 1.71
C ALA A 46 -3.96 7.68 2.17
N LEU A 47 -3.37 6.61 1.63
CA LEU A 47 -1.98 6.24 1.92
C LEU A 47 -0.97 7.22 1.31
N LEU A 48 -1.20 7.70 0.08
CA LEU A 48 -0.37 8.73 -0.52
C LEU A 48 -0.45 10.05 0.25
N GLY A 49 -1.60 10.35 0.87
CA GLY A 49 -1.78 11.54 1.72
C GLY A 49 -0.98 11.53 3.03
N ILE A 50 -0.25 10.46 3.34
CA ILE A 50 0.64 10.43 4.51
C ILE A 50 1.89 11.26 4.19
N GLU A 51 1.86 12.53 4.60
CA GLU A 51 2.94 13.50 4.37
C GLU A 51 4.29 13.02 4.92
N ALA A 52 4.30 12.29 6.04
CA ALA A 52 5.51 11.73 6.63
C ALA A 52 6.23 10.73 5.72
N ILE A 53 5.54 10.18 4.70
CA ILE A 53 6.06 9.17 3.78
C ILE A 53 6.23 9.74 2.38
N PHE A 54 5.25 10.49 1.88
CA PHE A 54 5.21 10.96 0.49
C PHE A 54 5.36 12.48 0.33
N GLY A 55 5.43 13.23 1.43
CA GLY A 55 5.42 14.69 1.40
C GLY A 55 4.15 15.28 0.77
N HIS A 56 4.22 16.54 0.36
CA HIS A 56 3.09 17.25 -0.25
C HIS A 56 3.05 17.18 -1.78
N ASP A 57 4.20 16.93 -2.43
CA ASP A 57 4.33 17.04 -3.88
C ASP A 57 3.83 15.81 -4.63
N LEU A 58 4.07 14.60 -4.09
CA LEU A 58 3.70 13.35 -4.75
C LEU A 58 2.18 13.12 -4.86
N PRO A 59 1.36 13.43 -3.84
CA PRO A 59 -0.10 13.30 -3.93
C PRO A 59 -0.72 14.29 -4.93
N GLN A 60 -0.06 15.42 -5.19
CA GLN A 60 -0.51 16.41 -6.16
C GLN A 60 -0.16 16.02 -7.61
N ASN A 61 0.78 15.08 -7.79
CA ASN A 61 1.15 14.59 -9.10
C ASN A 61 0.15 13.52 -9.57
N GLY A 62 -0.89 13.94 -10.29
CA GLY A 62 -1.94 13.05 -10.80
C GLY A 62 -1.40 11.85 -11.58
N ARG A 63 -0.34 12.04 -12.39
CA ARG A 63 0.29 10.93 -13.14
C ARG A 63 0.93 9.89 -12.22
N PHE A 64 1.51 10.34 -11.11
CA PHE A 64 2.08 9.45 -10.10
C PHE A 64 0.98 8.70 -9.35
N VAL A 65 -0.07 9.41 -8.90
CA VAL A 65 -1.24 8.81 -8.25
C VAL A 65 -1.87 7.75 -9.15
N ASP A 66 -2.06 8.04 -10.43
CA ASP A 66 -2.61 7.10 -11.41
C ASP A 66 -1.70 5.89 -11.61
N ALA A 67 -0.39 6.10 -11.72
CA ALA A 67 0.58 5.01 -11.87
C ALA A 67 0.59 4.08 -10.65
N VAL A 68 0.54 4.64 -9.43
CA VAL A 68 0.49 3.87 -8.18
C VAL A 68 -0.85 3.14 -8.05
N THR A 69 -1.96 3.79 -8.37
CA THR A 69 -3.29 3.19 -8.35
C THR A 69 -3.39 2.03 -9.32
N ASN A 70 -2.92 2.20 -10.56
CA ASN A 70 -2.90 1.13 -11.56
C ASN A 70 -2.00 -0.04 -11.15
N ALA A 71 -0.83 0.25 -10.56
CA ALA A 71 0.05 -0.77 -10.03
C ALA A 71 -0.59 -1.53 -8.85
N TRP A 72 -1.31 -0.83 -7.97
CA TRP A 72 -2.04 -1.43 -6.85
C TRP A 72 -3.18 -2.32 -7.32
N LEU A 73 -3.98 -1.86 -8.30
CA LEU A 73 -5.04 -2.66 -8.92
C LEU A 73 -4.48 -3.90 -9.61
N SER A 74 -3.40 -3.75 -10.40
CA SER A 74 -2.71 -4.89 -11.02
C SER A 74 -2.13 -5.86 -9.99
N LEU A 75 -1.64 -5.38 -8.84
CA LEU A 75 -1.18 -6.25 -7.75
C LEU A 75 -2.32 -6.95 -7.03
N LYS A 76 -3.49 -6.32 -6.86
CA LYS A 76 -4.67 -7.01 -6.34
C LYS A 76 -5.18 -8.08 -7.30
N GLU A 77 -5.18 -7.79 -8.61
CA GLU A 77 -5.61 -8.74 -9.64
C GLU A 77 -4.61 -9.90 -9.84
N ARG A 78 -3.30 -9.63 -9.74
CA ARG A 78 -2.23 -10.63 -10.01
C ARG A 78 -1.62 -11.24 -8.75
N GLY A 79 -1.71 -10.56 -7.62
CA GLY A 79 -1.02 -10.81 -6.35
C GLY A 79 -1.97 -10.97 -5.16
N ALA A 80 -3.07 -11.68 -5.38
CA ALA A 80 -3.59 -12.69 -4.45
C ALA A 80 -2.99 -14.09 -4.72
N LYS A 81 -1.99 -14.19 -5.62
CA LYS A 81 -1.40 -15.46 -6.07
C LYS A 81 0.13 -15.48 -6.25
N ALA A 82 0.84 -14.34 -6.14
CA ALA A 82 2.19 -14.23 -6.70
C ALA A 82 3.23 -13.42 -5.90
N THR A 83 2.90 -12.80 -4.76
CA THR A 83 3.78 -11.70 -4.26
C THR A 83 4.17 -11.77 -2.78
N VAL A 84 3.80 -12.80 -2.02
CA VAL A 84 4.41 -13.04 -0.69
C VAL A 84 5.71 -13.85 -0.77
N ALA A 85 5.94 -14.63 -1.84
CA ALA A 85 7.13 -15.48 -1.97
C ALA A 85 8.41 -14.76 -2.47
N ALA A 86 8.31 -13.54 -3.01
CA ALA A 86 9.42 -12.91 -3.75
C ALA A 86 10.21 -11.82 -3.00
N TRP A 87 9.75 -11.35 -1.85
CA TRP A 87 10.38 -10.20 -1.16
C TRP A 87 11.01 -10.51 0.22
N ALA A 88 10.81 -11.70 0.77
CA ALA A 88 11.46 -12.12 2.02
C ALA A 88 12.87 -12.72 1.82
N GLN A 89 13.42 -12.74 0.60
CA GLN A 89 14.68 -13.45 0.30
C GLN A 89 15.77 -12.66 -0.40
N THR A 90 15.65 -11.34 -0.61
CA THR A 90 16.71 -10.62 -1.34
C THR A 90 17.09 -9.30 -0.68
N HIS A 91 18.08 -9.44 0.22
CA HIS A 91 19.02 -8.48 0.84
C HIS A 91 18.57 -7.76 2.11
#